data_AF-A0A7S2V668-F1
#
_entry.id   AF-A0A7S2V668-F1
#
_cell.length_a   1.000
_cell.length_b   1.000
_cell.length_c   1.000
_cell.angle_alpha   90.00
_cell.angle_beta   90.00
_cell.angle_gamma   90.00
#
_symmetry.space_group_name_H-M   'P 1'
#
loop_
_entity.id
_entity.type
_entity.pdbx_description
1 polymer ?
#
loop_
_entity_poly.entity_id
_entity_poly.type
_entity_poly.pdbx_seq_one_letter_code
_entity_poly.pdbx_strand_id
1 'polypeptide(L)'
;VAYFHGPDCGTPDFVKVLLIGYMGSMWCLFWGFFFERYVLQKEAALMCGVIKSLEPSGYGICSAYHGNQKLDQNGQAVVRLPRNFHEVGPRAMYCYQLTAMEAPMPSLHISSGVTRSSRGYRFAVAGGKAGGSFSWMVCIVPSHDHLAH
;
A
#
# COMPACT_ATOMS: atom_id res chain seq x y z
N VAL A 1 -63.92 23.98 19.33
CA VAL A 1 -62.51 23.75 18.94
C VAL A 1 -62.30 24.40 17.58
N ALA A 2 -61.60 25.52 17.52
CA ALA A 2 -61.35 26.22 16.27
C ALA A 2 -60.16 25.55 15.56
N TYR A 3 -60.42 24.88 14.44
CA TYR A 3 -59.39 24.36 13.56
C TYR A 3 -58.85 25.51 12.71
N PHE A 4 -57.59 25.89 12.93
CA PHE A 4 -56.92 26.89 12.10
C PHE A 4 -56.60 26.24 10.74
N HIS A 5 -57.48 26.41 9.76
CA HIS A 5 -57.15 26.08 8.37
C HIS A 5 -56.23 27.17 7.84
N GLY A 6 -54.99 26.80 7.50
CA GLY A 6 -54.09 27.68 6.75
C GLY A 6 -54.74 28.07 5.41
N PRO A 7 -54.36 29.21 4.81
CA PRO A 7 -54.99 29.73 3.59
C PRO A 7 -54.99 28.64 2.51
N ASP A 8 -56.14 28.51 1.83
CA ASP A 8 -56.37 27.53 0.77
C ASP A 8 -55.16 27.47 -0.15
N CYS A 9 -54.51 26.31 -0.15
CA CYS A 9 -53.40 26.02 -1.03
C CYS A 9 -53.95 25.97 -2.46
N GLY A 10 -53.97 27.14 -3.11
CA GLY A 10 -54.29 27.28 -4.52
C GLY A 10 -53.53 26.23 -5.35
N THR A 11 -54.20 25.75 -6.39
CA THR A 11 -53.72 24.78 -7.39
C THR A 11 -52.23 24.97 -7.67
N PRO A 12 -51.45 23.89 -7.89
CA PRO A 12 -50.00 23.99 -7.93
C PRO A 12 -49.54 25.04 -8.94
N ASP A 13 -49.14 26.21 -8.43
CA ASP A 13 -48.54 27.27 -9.24
C ASP A 13 -47.29 26.70 -9.90
N PHE A 14 -46.91 27.24 -11.06
CA PHE A 14 -45.71 26.83 -11.78
C PHE A 14 -44.45 26.82 -10.87
N VAL A 15 -44.38 27.73 -9.90
CA VAL A 15 -43.32 27.80 -8.88
C VAL A 15 -43.28 26.57 -7.97
N LYS A 16 -44.44 26.04 -7.55
CA LYS A 16 -44.52 24.83 -6.72
C LYS A 16 -44.10 23.59 -7.52
N VAL A 17 -44.50 23.51 -8.80
CA VAL A 17 -44.09 22.42 -9.69
C VAL A 17 -42.57 22.45 -9.92
N LEU A 18 -42.01 23.63 -10.16
CA LEU A 18 -40.56 23.83 -10.29
C LEU A 18 -39.82 23.42 -9.00
N LEU A 19 -40.35 23.81 -7.83
CA LEU A 19 -39.76 23.47 -6.53
C LEU A 19 -39.80 21.95 -6.26
N ILE A 20 -40.91 21.29 -6.59
CA ILE A 20 -41.03 19.83 -6.50
C ILE A 20 -40.05 19.15 -7.44
N GLY A 21 -39.88 19.66 -8.66
CA GLY A 21 -38.89 19.17 -9.62
C GLY A 21 -37.45 19.31 -9.09
N TYR A 22 -37.15 20.43 -8.44
CA TYR A 22 -35.85 20.66 -7.79
C TYR A 22 -35.61 19.71 -6.61
N MET A 23 -36.60 19.53 -5.72
CA MET A 23 -36.49 18.62 -4.59
C MET A 23 -36.37 17.15 -5.04
N GLY A 24 -37.07 16.77 -6.12
CA GLY A 24 -36.94 15.45 -6.74
C GLY A 24 -35.56 15.23 -7.39
N SER A 25 -34.98 16.25 -8.02
CA SER A 25 -33.66 16.13 -8.65
C SER A 25 -32.56 15.88 -7.62
N MET A 26 -32.64 16.54 -6.47
CA MET A 26 -31.76 16.28 -5.32
C MET A 26 -31.88 14.83 -4.84
N TRP A 27 -33.09 14.26 -4.79
CA TRP A 27 -33.26 12.87 -4.38
C TRP A 27 -32.69 11.88 -5.41
N CYS A 28 -32.81 12.16 -6.70
CA CYS A 28 -32.17 11.37 -7.76
C CYS A 28 -30.65 11.43 -7.69
N LEU A 29 -30.07 12.61 -7.47
CA LEU A 29 -28.62 12.78 -7.28
C LEU A 29 -28.13 12.00 -6.06
N PHE A 30 -28.84 12.12 -4.94
CA PHE A 30 -28.50 11.40 -3.71
C PHE A 30 -28.69 9.90 -3.86
N TRP A 31 -29.73 9.42 -4.56
CA TRP A 31 -29.95 7.99 -4.78
C TRP A 31 -28.87 7.38 -5.68
N GLY A 32 -28.50 8.05 -6.77
CA GLY A 32 -27.40 7.61 -7.63
C GLY A 32 -26.09 7.49 -6.84
N PHE A 33 -25.76 8.53 -6.06
CA PHE A 33 -24.57 8.52 -5.22
C PHE A 33 -24.62 7.44 -4.12
N PHE A 34 -25.73 7.31 -3.39
CA PHE A 34 -25.87 6.32 -2.31
C PHE A 34 -25.87 4.89 -2.83
N PHE A 35 -26.52 4.62 -3.96
CA PHE A 35 -26.54 3.27 -4.53
C PHE A 35 -25.16 2.87 -5.05
N GLU A 36 -24.46 3.80 -5.71
CA GLU A 36 -23.08 3.56 -6.16
C GLU A 36 -22.07 3.41 -5.01
N ARG A 37 -22.21 4.19 -3.94
CA ARG A 37 -21.28 4.16 -2.80
C ARG A 37 -21.58 3.05 -1.79
N TYR A 38 -22.83 2.89 -1.41
CA TYR A 38 -23.22 2.09 -0.26
C TYR A 38 -23.64 0.67 -0.65
N VAL A 39 -24.28 0.50 -1.81
CA VAL A 39 -24.72 -0.82 -2.30
C VAL A 39 -23.66 -1.44 -3.22
N LEU A 40 -23.12 -0.66 -4.15
CA LEU A 40 -22.18 -1.15 -5.16
C LEU A 40 -20.70 -1.10 -4.70
N GLN A 41 -20.38 -0.49 -3.55
CA GLN A 41 -19.01 -0.35 -3.02
C GLN A 41 -17.98 0.06 -4.11
N LYS A 42 -18.37 0.94 -5.05
CA LYS A 42 -17.44 1.40 -6.10
C LYS A 42 -16.39 2.33 -5.50
N GLU A 43 -15.20 1.80 -5.26
CA GLU A 43 -14.01 2.56 -4.86
C GLU A 43 -13.37 3.27 -6.07
N ALA A 44 -14.05 4.24 -6.66
CA ALA A 44 -13.42 5.05 -7.71
C ALA A 44 -13.99 6.47 -7.76
N ALA A 45 -13.89 7.19 -6.64
CA ALA A 45 -13.69 8.63 -6.76
C ALA A 45 -12.40 8.95 -6.01
N LEU A 46 -11.35 9.23 -6.79
CA LEU A 46 -10.12 9.85 -6.35
C LEU A 46 -10.47 11.22 -5.73
N MET A 47 -10.83 11.22 -4.45
CA MET A 47 -10.96 12.43 -3.63
C MET A 47 -9.54 12.89 -3.30
N CYS A 48 -8.88 13.52 -4.26
CA CYS A 48 -7.60 14.19 -4.07
C CYS A 48 -7.86 15.50 -3.30
N GLY A 49 -8.04 15.39 -1.98
CA GLY A 49 -8.37 16.54 -1.12
C GLY A 49 -7.81 16.43 0.30
N VAL A 50 -7.21 15.30 0.65
CA VAL A 50 -6.36 15.15 1.82
C VAL A 50 -5.18 14.36 1.33
N ILE A 51 -3.96 14.80 1.65
CA ILE A 51 -2.72 14.08 1.37
C ILE A 51 -2.84 12.69 2.02
N LYS A 52 -3.43 11.74 1.29
CA LYS A 52 -3.01 10.37 1.42
C LYS A 52 -1.62 10.39 0.82
N SER A 53 -0.64 9.89 1.58
CA SER A 53 0.59 9.43 0.94
C SER A 53 0.18 8.75 -0.35
N LEU A 54 0.87 9.05 -1.44
CA LEU A 54 0.83 8.18 -2.61
C LEU A 54 1.35 6.81 -2.15
N GLU A 55 0.51 6.05 -1.46
CA GLU A 55 0.61 4.61 -1.44
C GLU A 55 0.46 4.24 -2.90
N PRO A 56 1.54 3.75 -3.54
CA PRO A 56 1.52 3.46 -4.95
C PRO A 56 0.36 2.51 -5.18
N SER A 57 -0.65 3.03 -5.87
CA SER A 57 -1.90 2.36 -6.19
C SER A 57 -1.57 0.99 -6.78
N GLY A 58 -1.89 -0.06 -6.04
CA GLY A 58 -2.00 -1.42 -6.55
C GLY A 58 -0.71 -2.22 -6.70
N TYR A 59 0.43 -1.76 -6.17
CA TYR A 59 1.63 -2.61 -6.11
C TYR A 59 2.54 -2.23 -4.92
N GLY A 60 2.00 -2.34 -3.71
CA GLY A 60 2.81 -2.32 -2.48
C GLY A 60 3.73 -3.55 -2.47
N ILE A 61 5.02 -3.33 -2.15
CA ILE A 61 6.06 -4.34 -1.83
C ILE A 61 5.60 -5.78 -2.07
N CYS A 62 5.82 -6.35 -3.26
CA CYS A 62 5.20 -7.66 -3.56
C CYS A 62 5.79 -8.85 -2.84
N SER A 63 6.96 -8.69 -2.22
CA SER A 63 7.49 -9.74 -1.38
C SER A 63 8.49 -9.16 -0.39
N ALA A 64 8.26 -9.41 0.90
CA ALA A 64 9.22 -9.16 1.96
C ALA A 64 9.74 -10.51 2.46
N TYR A 65 11.05 -10.69 2.41
CA TYR A 65 11.76 -11.85 2.94
C TYR A 65 12.52 -11.41 4.18
N HIS A 66 12.44 -12.19 5.24
CA HIS A 66 13.10 -11.87 6.50
C HIS A 66 13.69 -13.13 7.14
N GLY A 67 14.64 -12.92 8.04
CA GLY A 67 15.24 -13.99 8.81
C GLY A 67 16.32 -13.48 9.74
N ASN A 68 16.84 -14.40 10.53
CA ASN A 68 17.93 -14.13 11.46
C ASN A 68 19.15 -14.94 11.07
N GLN A 69 20.33 -14.35 11.23
CA GLN A 69 21.58 -15.05 10.94
C GLN A 69 22.70 -14.59 11.87
N LYS A 70 23.68 -15.47 12.09
CA LYS A 70 24.90 -15.17 12.83
C LYS A 70 26.04 -14.80 11.89
N LEU A 71 26.84 -13.85 12.32
CA LEU A 71 28.09 -13.46 11.68
C LEU A 71 29.19 -14.48 12.03
N ASP A 72 30.07 -14.71 11.07
CA ASP A 72 31.25 -15.55 11.23
C ASP A 72 32.33 -14.86 12.10
N GLN A 73 33.50 -15.51 12.23
CA GLN A 73 34.62 -14.99 13.01
C GLN A 73 35.20 -13.69 12.44
N ASN A 74 34.93 -13.38 11.18
CA ASN A 74 35.39 -12.16 10.50
C ASN A 74 34.34 -11.05 10.53
N GLY A 75 33.20 -11.25 11.21
CA GLY A 75 32.11 -10.27 11.25
C GLY A 75 31.33 -10.19 9.93
N GLN A 76 31.33 -11.27 9.15
CA GLN A 76 30.65 -11.37 7.85
C GLN A 76 29.58 -12.47 7.86
N ALA A 77 28.58 -12.34 7.00
CA ALA A 77 27.61 -13.41 6.78
C ALA A 77 27.12 -13.40 5.33
N VAL A 78 26.92 -14.61 4.79
CA VAL A 78 26.25 -14.81 3.51
C VAL A 78 24.85 -15.33 3.79
N VAL A 79 23.85 -14.49 3.50
CA VAL A 79 22.44 -14.81 3.66
C VAL A 79 21.93 -15.50 2.41
N ARG A 80 21.35 -16.69 2.57
CA ARG A 80 20.71 -17.43 1.48
C ARG A 80 19.22 -17.15 1.51
N LEU A 81 18.71 -16.66 0.40
CA LEU A 81 17.29 -16.41 0.24
C LEU A 81 16.55 -17.74 0.05
N PRO A 82 15.29 -17.84 0.53
CA PRO A 82 14.52 -19.07 0.43
C PRO A 82 14.18 -19.42 -1.03
N ARG A 83 13.84 -20.69 -1.29
CA ARG A 83 13.65 -21.22 -2.66
C ARG A 83 12.48 -20.57 -3.42
N ASN A 84 11.50 -20.04 -2.71
CA ASN A 84 10.38 -19.28 -3.27
C ASN A 84 10.77 -17.85 -3.67
N PHE A 85 12.03 -17.45 -3.50
CA PHE A 85 12.53 -16.18 -4.00
C PHE A 85 12.57 -16.23 -5.53
N HIS A 86 11.62 -15.54 -6.14
CA HIS A 86 11.58 -15.31 -7.57
C HIS A 86 12.19 -13.94 -7.86
N GLU A 87 13.26 -13.92 -8.67
CA GLU A 87 13.85 -12.68 -9.16
C GLU A 87 12.82 -11.91 -9.99
N VAL A 88 12.52 -10.69 -9.57
CA VAL A 88 11.52 -9.84 -10.23
C VAL A 88 12.20 -9.06 -11.37
N GLY A 89 12.64 -9.78 -12.39
CA GLY A 89 13.20 -9.18 -13.61
C GLY A 89 14.41 -8.25 -13.41
N PRO A 90 14.93 -7.67 -14.52
CA PRO A 90 16.13 -6.84 -14.49
C PRO A 90 15.91 -5.43 -13.92
N ARG A 91 14.66 -5.01 -13.70
CA ARG A 91 14.29 -3.66 -13.24
C ARG A 91 13.75 -3.59 -11.81
N ALA A 92 13.77 -4.69 -11.06
CA ALA A 92 13.36 -4.65 -9.66
C ALA A 92 14.36 -3.88 -8.79
N MET A 93 13.81 -3.10 -7.86
CA MET A 93 14.54 -2.47 -6.79
C MET A 93 14.48 -3.34 -5.54
N TYR A 94 15.64 -3.57 -4.93
CA TYR A 94 15.76 -4.30 -3.67
C TYR A 94 15.98 -3.30 -2.53
N CYS A 95 15.06 -3.27 -1.58
CA CYS A 95 15.21 -2.51 -0.35
C CYS A 95 15.67 -3.45 0.75
N TYR A 96 16.68 -3.03 1.52
CA TYR A 96 17.25 -3.86 2.56
C TYR A 96 17.21 -3.17 3.91
N GLN A 97 16.96 -3.94 4.95
CA GLN A 97 17.04 -3.48 6.32
C GLN A 97 17.79 -4.51 7.16
N LEU A 98 18.81 -4.05 7.88
CA LEU A 98 19.61 -4.87 8.78
C LEU A 98 19.43 -4.35 10.19
N THR A 99 19.14 -5.24 11.14
CA THR A 99 18.96 -4.89 12.55
C THR A 99 19.88 -5.79 13.37
N ALA A 100 20.83 -5.17 14.08
CA ALA A 100 21.69 -5.92 15.00
C ALA A 100 20.86 -6.47 16.16
N MET A 101 21.17 -7.70 16.60
CA MET A 101 20.53 -8.34 17.74
C MET A 101 21.53 -8.51 18.88
N GLU A 102 21.06 -8.46 20.12
CA GLU A 102 21.83 -8.57 21.37
C GLU A 102 22.78 -7.40 21.68
N ALA A 103 23.45 -6.84 20.68
CA ALA A 103 24.39 -5.74 20.86
C ALA A 103 24.39 -4.79 19.64
N PRO A 104 24.68 -3.49 19.82
CA PRO A 104 24.78 -2.54 18.73
C PRO A 104 25.95 -2.90 17.79
N MET A 105 25.71 -2.87 16.49
CA MET A 105 26.73 -3.07 15.44
C MET A 105 26.62 -1.94 14.40
N PRO A 106 27.23 -0.77 14.67
CA PRO A 106 27.04 0.42 13.85
C PRO A 106 27.67 0.32 12.44
N SER A 107 28.65 -0.56 12.26
CA SER A 107 29.33 -0.77 10.98
C SER A 107 28.67 -1.84 10.11
N LEU A 108 27.51 -2.39 10.53
CA LEU A 108 26.80 -3.44 9.80
C LEU A 108 26.22 -2.90 8.48
N HIS A 109 26.67 -3.45 7.36
CA HIS A 109 26.25 -3.03 6.03
C HIS A 109 26.21 -4.20 5.05
N ILE A 110 25.59 -3.97 3.90
CA ILE A 110 25.50 -4.95 2.82
C ILE A 110 26.77 -4.83 1.98
N SER A 111 27.60 -5.87 2.02
CA SER A 111 28.84 -5.92 1.23
C SER A 111 28.59 -6.34 -0.21
N SER A 112 27.52 -7.11 -0.47
CA SER A 112 27.10 -7.52 -1.80
C SER A 112 25.60 -7.70 -1.85
N GLY A 113 24.95 -7.08 -2.85
CA GLY A 113 23.52 -7.21 -3.07
C GLY A 113 23.09 -8.62 -3.50
N VAL A 114 21.79 -8.78 -3.77
CA VAL A 114 21.24 -10.05 -4.23
C VAL A 114 21.94 -10.49 -5.52
N THR A 115 22.59 -11.65 -5.46
CA THR A 115 23.31 -12.27 -6.58
C THR A 115 22.87 -13.72 -6.71
N ARG A 116 22.82 -14.20 -7.96
CA ARG A 116 22.53 -15.60 -8.27
C ARG A 116 23.76 -16.48 -8.03
N SER A 117 23.56 -17.61 -7.35
CA SER A 117 24.58 -18.63 -7.11
C SER A 117 24.06 -20.00 -7.57
N SER A 118 24.94 -21.02 -7.61
CA SER A 118 24.58 -22.38 -8.01
C SER A 118 23.50 -23.03 -7.13
N ARG A 119 23.27 -22.50 -5.92
CA ARG A 119 22.28 -23.00 -4.95
C ARG A 119 21.06 -22.09 -4.76
N GLY A 120 20.91 -21.05 -5.59
CA GLY A 120 19.84 -20.04 -5.48
C GLY A 120 20.36 -18.62 -5.25
N TYR A 121 19.50 -17.75 -4.75
CA TYR A 121 19.83 -16.33 -4.53
C TYR A 121 20.43 -16.11 -3.15
N ARG A 122 21.40 -15.20 -3.07
CA ARG A 122 22.09 -14.84 -1.83
C ARG A 122 22.54 -13.39 -1.85
N PHE A 123 22.71 -12.81 -0.67
CA PHE A 123 23.38 -11.52 -0.49
C PHE A 123 24.39 -11.62 0.66
N ALA A 124 25.34 -10.70 0.72
CA ALA A 124 26.39 -10.70 1.73
C ALA A 124 26.33 -9.45 2.61
N VAL A 125 26.63 -9.65 3.88
CA VAL A 125 26.65 -8.63 4.93
C VAL A 125 28.02 -8.64 5.59
N ALA A 126 28.55 -7.47 5.93
CA ALA A 126 29.84 -7.30 6.58
C ALA A 126 29.81 -6.17 7.62
N GLY A 127 30.92 -6.03 8.35
CA GLY A 127 31.12 -4.95 9.31
C GLY A 127 30.39 -5.12 10.64
N GLY A 128 29.89 -6.32 10.93
CA GLY A 128 29.34 -6.62 12.26
C GLY A 128 30.36 -7.20 13.21
N LYS A 129 29.96 -7.42 14.47
CA LYS A 129 30.80 -8.06 15.49
C LYS A 129 30.86 -9.57 15.25
N ALA A 130 32.06 -10.16 15.32
CA ALA A 130 32.26 -11.60 15.19
C ALA A 130 31.38 -12.39 16.16
N GLY A 131 30.68 -13.42 15.66
CA GLY A 131 29.74 -14.23 16.44
C GLY A 131 28.43 -13.52 16.82
N GLY A 132 28.25 -12.26 16.42
CA GLY A 132 27.03 -11.49 16.63
C GLY A 132 25.86 -12.02 15.80
N SER A 133 24.63 -11.81 16.28
CA SER A 133 23.42 -12.16 15.54
C SER A 133 22.80 -10.89 14.95
N PHE A 134 22.15 -11.00 13.80
CA PHE A 134 21.40 -9.92 13.18
C PHE A 134 20.12 -10.44 12.53
N SER A 135 19.09 -9.60 12.52
CA SER A 135 17.87 -9.78 11.73
C SER A 135 18.03 -9.03 10.42
N TRP A 136 17.54 -9.60 9.34
CA TRP A 136 17.55 -9.00 8.03
C TRP A 136 16.16 -9.03 7.42
N MET A 137 15.88 -8.02 6.59
CA MET A 137 14.71 -7.96 5.73
C MET A 137 15.14 -7.48 4.35
N VAL A 138 14.62 -8.15 3.32
CA VAL A 138 14.77 -7.77 1.92
C VAL A 138 13.39 -7.66 1.31
N CYS A 139 13.07 -6.47 0.82
CA CYS A 139 11.82 -6.16 0.16
C CYS A 139 12.07 -5.96 -1.34
N ILE A 140 11.20 -6.53 -2.16
CA ILE A 140 11.23 -6.34 -3.60
C ILE A 140 10.16 -5.33 -3.99
N VAL A 141 10.60 -4.25 -4.63
CA VAL A 141 9.73 -3.23 -5.22
C VAL A 141 9.93 -3.30 -6.73
N PRO A 142 8.96 -3.80 -7.51
CA PRO A 142 9.09 -3.74 -8.95
C PRO A 142 8.92 -2.33 -9.45
N SER A 143 9.60 -2.06 -10.55
CA SER A 143 9.39 -0.86 -11.32
C SER A 143 7.97 -0.83 -11.89
N HIS A 144 7.35 0.34 -11.85
CA HIS A 144 6.03 0.65 -12.41
C HIS A 144 5.88 0.24 -13.90
N ASP A 145 6.99 0.13 -14.63
CA ASP A 145 7.02 -0.22 -16.07
C ASP A 145 6.57 -1.66 -16.39
N HIS A 146 6.51 -2.57 -15.42
CA HIS A 146 6.20 -3.99 -15.67
C HIS A 146 4.70 -4.32 -15.74
N LEU A 147 3.81 -3.35 -15.50
CA LEU A 147 2.35 -3.56 -15.47
C LEU A 147 1.62 -3.09 -16.75
N ALA A 148 2.36 -2.68 -17.78
CA ALA A 148 1.79 -2.12 -19.01
C ALA A 148 1.62 -3.13 -20.17
N HIS A 149 1.65 -4.44 -19.89
CA HIS A 149 1.45 -5.50 -20.90
C HIS A 149 0.40 -6.51 -20.45
#